data_AF-A0A091E4P7-F1
#
_entry.id   AF-A0A091E4P7-F1
#
_cell.length_a   1.000
_cell.length_b   1.000
_cell.length_c   1.000
_cell.angle_alpha   90.00
_cell.angle_beta   90.00
_cell.angle_gamma   90.00
#
_symmetry.space_group_name_H-M   'P 1'
#
loop_
_entity.id
_entity.type
_entity.pdbx_description
1 polymer ?
#
loop_
_entity_poly.entity_id
_entity_poly.type
_entity_poly.pdbx_seq_one_letter_code
_entity_poly.pdbx_strand_id
1 'polypeptide(L)'
;MGLLWTPLSLLLLFWEPACLRTQEHPRCPESRELEASKVILLPSCPGAPGSPGEKGAPGPQGPPGPPGKMGPKGEPGDPVNLLRCQEGPRSCRELLSQGATLSGWYHLCLPEGRVLPVFCDMDTAGGGWLVFQRRQDGSVDFFRPWSSYKAGFGSQESEFWLGNENLHQLTQHDTWELRVELEDFTGNSTFALYETFRLLGEKDHYQLALGRFSEGTAGDSLSSHSGKPFTTFDADHDSREGNCAVLVHGAWWYGSCYRSNLNGLYAVSEATAPKYGIDWASGRGVGHPYRKVKRGSTVSEATPPPYGIDWASGRGVGHPYRKVKMMLR
;
A
#
# COMPACT_ATOMS: atom_id res chain seq x y z
N MET A 1 13.45 -77.67 -30.92
CA MET A 1 13.80 -78.39 -29.67
C MET A 1 13.99 -77.31 -28.62
N GLY A 2 13.00 -76.95 -27.81
CA GLY A 2 12.47 -77.68 -26.66
C GLY A 2 12.40 -76.61 -25.55
N LEU A 3 11.21 -76.08 -25.25
CA LEU A 3 10.41 -76.38 -24.05
C LEU A 3 11.03 -75.76 -22.77
N LEU A 4 10.49 -74.71 -22.14
CA LEU A 4 9.23 -74.58 -21.37
C LEU A 4 9.47 -74.70 -19.83
N TRP A 5 9.00 -73.68 -19.08
CA TRP A 5 8.26 -73.72 -17.78
C TRP A 5 8.77 -72.81 -16.65
N THR A 6 7.88 -71.88 -16.27
CA THR A 6 7.70 -71.36 -14.91
C THR A 6 7.20 -72.47 -13.96
N PRO A 7 7.29 -72.25 -12.63
CA PRO A 7 6.04 -72.25 -11.87
C PRO A 7 5.92 -71.16 -10.79
N LEU A 8 4.69 -70.67 -10.63
CA LEU A 8 4.11 -70.12 -9.41
C LEU A 8 4.03 -71.19 -8.30
N SER A 9 4.00 -70.76 -7.03
CA SER A 9 3.27 -71.33 -5.86
C SER A 9 4.11 -71.14 -4.59
N LEU A 10 3.60 -70.85 -3.39
CA LEU A 10 2.28 -70.57 -2.81
C LEU A 10 2.58 -70.23 -1.31
N LEU A 11 1.76 -69.38 -0.67
CA LEU A 11 1.07 -69.62 0.63
C LEU A 11 1.88 -70.22 1.83
N LEU A 12 1.85 -69.76 3.09
CA LEU A 12 0.83 -69.16 3.97
C LEU A 12 1.49 -68.71 5.29
N LEU A 13 0.90 -67.67 5.88
CA LEU A 13 0.48 -67.48 7.28
C LEU A 13 1.27 -68.09 8.45
N PHE A 14 1.36 -67.27 9.51
CA PHE A 14 0.94 -67.49 10.90
C PHE A 14 1.93 -66.74 11.79
N TRP A 15 1.55 -65.60 12.37
CA TRP A 15 0.76 -65.46 13.60
C TRP A 15 1.69 -64.91 14.69
N GLU A 16 1.33 -63.74 15.24
CA GLU A 16 1.96 -63.13 16.41
C GLU A 16 1.95 -64.08 17.62
N PRO A 17 2.80 -63.89 18.63
CA PRO A 17 2.23 -63.14 19.75
C PRO A 17 3.17 -62.08 20.28
N ALA A 18 2.53 -61.00 20.70
CA ALA A 18 3.05 -59.93 21.52
C ALA A 18 3.88 -60.43 22.70
N CYS A 19 5.01 -59.76 22.94
CA CYS A 19 5.42 -59.42 24.30
C CYS A 19 6.29 -58.15 24.30
N LEU A 20 5.93 -57.28 25.23
CA LEU A 20 6.34 -55.90 25.44
C LEU A 20 7.87 -55.67 25.49
N ARG A 21 8.32 -54.56 24.88
CA ARG A 21 9.48 -53.80 25.39
C ARG A 21 9.33 -52.30 25.15
N THR A 22 8.79 -51.65 26.17
CA THR A 22 9.13 -50.33 26.73
C THR A 22 9.69 -49.27 25.78
N GLN A 23 8.84 -48.32 25.40
CA GLN A 23 9.25 -47.00 24.91
C GLN A 23 8.96 -46.00 26.04
N GLU A 24 10.00 -45.32 26.53
CA GLU A 24 9.91 -44.35 27.63
C GLU A 24 8.99 -43.17 27.25
N HIS A 25 8.03 -42.87 28.13
CA HIS A 25 7.22 -41.66 28.11
C HIS A 25 7.89 -40.56 28.96
N PRO A 26 7.85 -39.29 28.53
CA PRO A 26 8.23 -38.17 29.38
C PRO A 26 7.21 -38.00 30.52
N ARG A 27 7.68 -38.10 31.77
CA ARG A 27 6.88 -37.92 32.99
C ARG A 27 6.53 -36.44 33.21
N CYS A 28 5.26 -36.19 33.52
CA CYS A 28 4.82 -35.00 34.24
C CYS A 28 5.32 -35.04 35.69
N PRO A 29 5.67 -33.90 36.31
CA PRO A 29 6.05 -33.86 37.71
C PRO A 29 4.81 -33.85 38.61
N GLU A 30 4.82 -34.68 39.65
CA GLU A 30 3.82 -34.70 40.72
C GLU A 30 4.30 -33.90 41.93
N SER A 31 3.33 -33.33 42.65
CA SER A 31 3.41 -32.40 43.78
C SER A 31 3.83 -33.03 45.10
N ARG A 32 4.60 -32.29 45.92
CA ARG A 32 4.61 -32.38 47.40
C ARG A 32 5.00 -31.01 47.98
N GLU A 33 4.13 -30.36 48.73
CA GLU A 33 3.75 -30.54 50.15
C GLU A 33 4.54 -29.57 51.05
N LEU A 34 3.77 -28.75 51.77
CA LEU A 34 4.19 -27.64 52.61
C LEU A 34 4.88 -28.11 53.89
N GLU A 35 5.88 -27.36 54.34
CA GLU A 35 6.29 -27.41 55.75
C GLU A 35 5.26 -26.70 56.62
N ALA A 36 4.87 -27.41 57.67
CA ALA A 36 3.81 -27.10 58.60
C ALA A 36 4.34 -26.44 59.88
N SER A 37 3.59 -25.45 60.35
CA SER A 37 3.30 -25.13 61.76
C SER A 37 2.25 -24.01 61.72
N LYS A 38 1.04 -24.07 62.28
CA LYS A 38 0.54 -24.85 63.41
C LYS A 38 -1.01 -24.69 63.48
N VAL A 39 -1.71 -25.83 63.53
CA VAL A 39 -2.89 -26.17 64.36
C VAL A 39 -4.30 -25.56 64.13
N ILE A 40 -5.18 -26.47 63.65
CA ILE A 40 -6.50 -26.95 64.16
C ILE A 40 -7.62 -25.93 64.43
N LEU A 41 -8.78 -26.17 63.79
CA LEU A 41 -10.08 -26.50 64.43
C LEU A 41 -11.17 -26.72 63.36
N LEU A 42 -11.70 -27.95 63.26
CA LEU A 42 -13.02 -28.23 62.67
C LEU A 42 -14.00 -28.46 63.83
N PRO A 43 -15.19 -27.85 63.80
CA PRO A 43 -16.37 -28.72 63.69
C PRO A 43 -17.59 -28.17 62.93
N SER A 44 -18.25 -29.14 62.29
CA SER A 44 -19.67 -29.27 61.87
C SER A 44 -20.24 -28.42 60.73
N CYS A 45 -20.66 -29.17 59.70
CA CYS A 45 -21.40 -28.74 58.52
C CYS A 45 -22.83 -28.27 58.87
N PRO A 46 -23.28 -27.12 58.34
CA PRO A 46 -24.70 -26.79 58.22
C PRO A 46 -25.39 -27.74 57.21
N GLY A 47 -26.61 -28.18 57.51
CA GLY A 47 -27.40 -29.07 56.66
C GLY A 47 -27.67 -28.50 55.26
N ALA A 48 -27.84 -29.40 54.29
CA ALA A 48 -28.04 -29.04 52.88
C ALA A 48 -29.25 -28.11 52.70
N PRO A 49 -29.10 -27.00 51.95
CA PRO A 49 -30.24 -26.17 51.57
C PRO A 49 -31.23 -26.98 50.72
N GLY A 50 -32.53 -26.85 51.04
CA GLY A 50 -33.60 -27.48 50.25
C GLY A 50 -33.57 -27.01 48.80
N SER A 51 -33.97 -27.90 47.88
CA SER A 51 -34.00 -27.62 46.45
C SER A 51 -34.88 -26.40 46.13
N PRO A 52 -34.41 -25.44 45.30
CA PRO A 52 -35.20 -24.28 44.92
C PRO A 52 -36.53 -24.69 44.26
N GLY A 53 -37.64 -24.08 44.69
CA GLY A 53 -38.96 -24.28 44.09
C GLY A 53 -39.02 -23.79 42.65
N GLU A 54 -39.79 -24.48 41.81
CA GLU A 54 -39.95 -24.11 40.39
C GLU A 54 -40.52 -22.70 40.24
N LYS A 55 -39.94 -21.94 39.31
CA LYS A 55 -40.33 -20.57 39.03
C LYS A 55 -41.68 -20.56 38.31
N GLY A 56 -42.67 -19.88 38.88
CA GLY A 56 -43.99 -19.73 38.26
C GLY A 56 -43.90 -19.09 36.87
N ALA A 57 -44.79 -19.49 35.96
CA ALA A 57 -44.80 -19.02 34.58
C ALA A 57 -44.95 -17.47 34.52
N PRO A 58 -44.24 -16.79 33.60
CA PRO A 58 -44.41 -15.35 33.41
C PRO A 58 -45.86 -14.99 33.08
N GLY A 59 -46.36 -13.91 33.68
CA GLY A 59 -47.68 -13.37 33.36
C GLY A 59 -47.76 -12.86 31.90
N PRO A 60 -48.96 -12.78 31.32
CA PRO A 60 -49.13 -12.34 29.93
C PRO A 60 -48.64 -10.90 29.76
N GLN A 61 -47.88 -10.67 28.68
CA GLN A 61 -47.39 -9.34 28.34
C GLN A 61 -48.55 -8.44 27.91
N GLY A 62 -48.62 -7.23 28.49
CA GLY A 62 -49.63 -6.24 28.10
C GLY A 62 -49.50 -5.81 26.64
N PRO A 63 -50.58 -5.31 26.01
CA PRO A 63 -50.55 -4.90 24.62
C PRO A 63 -49.52 -3.76 24.40
N PRO A 64 -48.82 -3.74 23.25
CA PRO A 64 -47.91 -2.65 22.91
C PRO A 64 -48.63 -1.29 22.94
N GLY A 65 -47.96 -0.28 23.48
CA GLY A 65 -48.46 1.10 23.45
C GLY A 65 -48.58 1.62 22.01
N PRO A 66 -49.46 2.61 21.76
CA PRO A 66 -49.63 3.16 20.42
C PRO A 66 -48.32 3.79 19.92
N PRO A 67 -48.01 3.67 18.61
CA PRO A 67 -46.82 4.28 18.02
C PRO A 67 -46.78 5.79 18.28
N GLY A 68 -45.59 6.29 18.66
CA GLY A 68 -45.36 7.73 18.83
C GLY A 68 -45.59 8.48 17.51
N LYS A 69 -46.12 9.71 17.60
CA LYS A 69 -46.35 10.55 16.43
C LYS A 69 -45.00 10.84 15.75
N MET A 70 -44.94 10.64 14.43
CA MET A 70 -43.79 11.01 13.61
C MET A 70 -43.52 12.51 13.79
N GLY A 71 -42.26 12.87 14.07
CA GLY A 71 -41.84 14.27 14.17
C GLY A 71 -42.09 15.03 12.86
N PRO A 72 -42.07 16.38 12.89
CA PRO A 72 -42.21 17.17 11.68
C PRO A 72 -41.15 16.77 10.66
N LYS A 73 -41.57 16.61 9.41
CA LYS A 73 -40.68 16.33 8.29
C LYS A 73 -39.67 17.47 8.19
N GLY A 74 -38.38 17.16 8.28
CA GLY A 74 -37.32 18.16 8.09
C GLY A 74 -37.47 18.85 6.73
N GLU A 75 -37.12 20.13 6.68
CA GLU A 75 -37.12 20.89 5.43
C GLU A 75 -36.25 20.17 4.39
N PRO A 76 -36.68 20.08 3.13
CA PRO A 76 -35.81 19.59 2.06
C PRO A 76 -34.55 20.46 2.06
N GLY A 77 -33.39 19.85 2.27
CA GLY A 77 -32.13 20.57 2.09
C GLY A 77 -32.12 21.20 0.71
N ASP A 78 -31.69 22.46 0.62
CA ASP A 78 -31.43 23.13 -0.64
C ASP A 78 -30.63 22.17 -1.54
N PRO A 79 -30.96 22.05 -2.84
CA PRO A 79 -30.09 21.38 -3.78
C PRO A 79 -28.83 22.24 -3.88
N VAL A 80 -27.89 22.04 -2.95
CA VAL A 80 -26.53 22.48 -3.10
C VAL A 80 -26.12 21.97 -4.47
N ASN A 81 -25.68 22.90 -5.31
CA ASN A 81 -25.02 22.65 -6.58
C ASN A 81 -23.73 21.85 -6.29
N LEU A 82 -23.90 20.57 -5.95
CA LEU A 82 -22.86 19.61 -5.69
C LEU A 82 -22.19 19.32 -7.02
N LEU A 83 -20.92 19.69 -7.15
CA LEU A 83 -19.85 19.03 -7.93
C LEU A 83 -18.96 19.98 -8.73
N ARG A 84 -19.13 21.31 -8.66
CA ARG A 84 -18.11 22.23 -9.19
C ARG A 84 -17.46 23.07 -8.10
N CYS A 85 -16.19 22.82 -7.81
CA CYS A 85 -15.38 23.77 -7.07
C CYS A 85 -15.26 25.04 -7.93
N GLN A 86 -15.81 26.15 -7.43
CA GLN A 86 -15.66 27.46 -8.06
C GLN A 86 -14.38 28.14 -7.58
N GLU A 87 -13.99 27.86 -6.32
CA GLU A 87 -12.82 28.40 -5.65
C GLU A 87 -12.15 27.29 -4.84
N GLY A 88 -10.82 27.26 -4.86
CA GLY A 88 -10.01 26.28 -4.17
C GLY A 88 -8.57 26.28 -4.67
N PRO A 89 -7.64 25.68 -3.92
CA PRO A 89 -6.24 25.63 -4.31
C PRO A 89 -6.08 24.82 -5.60
N ARG A 90 -5.26 25.32 -6.51
CA ARG A 90 -4.99 24.71 -7.82
C ARG A 90 -3.75 23.81 -7.80
N SER A 91 -2.90 23.96 -6.79
CA SER A 91 -1.68 23.18 -6.63
C SER A 91 -1.31 22.96 -5.16
N CYS A 92 -0.44 21.98 -4.91
CA CYS A 92 0.16 21.76 -3.60
C CYS A 92 1.03 22.95 -3.15
N ARG A 93 1.60 23.71 -4.09
CA ARG A 93 2.35 24.92 -3.80
C ARG A 93 1.47 26.03 -3.23
N GLU A 94 0.25 26.17 -3.76
CA GLU A 94 -0.73 27.13 -3.25
C GLU A 94 -1.17 26.74 -1.83
N LEU A 95 -1.48 25.46 -1.59
CA LEU A 95 -1.76 24.93 -0.25
C LEU A 95 -0.65 25.23 0.75
N LEU A 96 0.61 25.02 0.35
CA LEU A 96 1.77 25.32 1.19
C LEU A 96 1.83 26.82 1.55
N SER A 97 1.59 27.71 0.58
CA SER A 97 1.56 29.15 0.81
C SER A 97 0.42 29.61 1.73
N GLN A 98 -0.68 28.85 1.77
CA GLN A 98 -1.81 29.07 2.67
C GLN A 98 -1.59 28.48 4.08
N GLY A 99 -0.42 27.88 4.34
CA GLY A 99 -0.02 27.37 5.66
C GLY A 99 -0.20 25.87 5.86
N ALA A 100 -0.56 25.11 4.81
CA ALA A 100 -0.59 23.64 4.88
C ALA A 100 0.83 23.07 4.79
N THR A 101 1.48 22.89 5.94
CA THR A 101 2.91 22.48 6.03
C THR A 101 3.12 20.98 6.21
N LEU A 102 2.08 20.20 6.44
CA LEU A 102 2.20 18.75 6.63
C LEU A 102 1.94 18.00 5.33
N SER A 103 2.83 17.07 4.99
CA SER A 103 2.62 16.17 3.85
C SER A 103 1.39 15.28 4.07
N GLY A 104 0.51 15.17 3.08
CA GLY A 104 -0.77 14.47 3.25
C GLY A 104 -1.69 14.52 2.04
N TRP A 105 -2.89 13.96 2.18
CA TRP A 105 -3.94 14.04 1.16
C TRP A 105 -4.73 15.33 1.29
N TYR A 106 -4.87 16.04 0.18
CA TYR A 106 -5.62 17.28 0.05
C TYR A 106 -6.55 17.20 -1.16
N HIS A 107 -7.42 18.18 -1.31
CA HIS A 107 -8.29 18.33 -2.47
C HIS A 107 -7.87 19.56 -3.28
N LEU A 108 -7.61 19.37 -4.57
CA LEU A 108 -7.38 20.47 -5.51
C LEU A 108 -8.62 20.71 -6.35
N CYS A 109 -8.78 21.95 -6.78
CA CYS A 109 -9.79 22.33 -7.76
C CYS A 109 -9.19 22.35 -9.16
N LEU A 110 -9.61 21.43 -10.03
CA LEU A 110 -9.18 21.39 -11.43
C LEU A 110 -9.84 22.51 -12.25
N PRO A 111 -9.24 22.94 -13.38
CA PRO A 111 -9.79 24.01 -14.22
C PRO A 111 -11.24 23.79 -14.70
N GLU A 112 -11.63 22.53 -14.90
CA GLU A 112 -12.98 22.10 -15.27
C GLU A 112 -14.00 22.15 -14.11
N GLY A 113 -13.57 22.58 -12.93
CA GLY A 113 -14.35 22.66 -11.69
C GLY A 113 -14.44 21.33 -10.93
N ARG A 114 -13.73 20.28 -11.35
CA ARG A 114 -13.75 19.00 -10.64
C ARG A 114 -12.80 19.02 -9.45
N VAL A 115 -13.25 18.47 -8.33
CA VAL A 115 -12.42 18.26 -7.13
C VAL A 115 -11.59 16.99 -7.32
N LEU A 116 -10.27 17.08 -7.12
CA LEU A 116 -9.33 15.96 -7.24
C LEU A 116 -8.58 15.74 -5.91
N PRO A 117 -8.72 14.58 -5.25
CA PRO A 117 -7.84 14.21 -4.15
C PRO A 117 -6.41 13.95 -4.65
N VAL A 118 -5.43 14.59 -4.03
CA VAL A 118 -4.01 14.46 -4.36
C VAL A 118 -3.17 14.34 -3.09
N PHE A 119 -2.01 13.69 -3.20
CA PHE A 119 -1.03 13.70 -2.12
C PHE A 119 -0.03 14.83 -2.32
N CYS A 120 0.05 15.75 -1.36
CA CYS A 120 1.03 16.82 -1.36
C CYS A 120 2.22 16.45 -0.46
N ASP A 121 3.43 16.50 -1.02
CA ASP A 121 4.69 16.43 -0.29
C ASP A 121 5.14 17.87 0.03
N MET A 122 4.99 18.24 1.30
CA MET A 122 5.24 19.58 1.83
C MET A 122 6.64 19.74 2.42
N ASP A 123 7.43 18.68 2.44
CA ASP A 123 8.74 18.64 3.10
C ASP A 123 9.90 18.63 2.09
N THR A 124 9.76 17.86 1.01
CA THR A 124 10.86 17.57 0.09
C THR A 124 11.24 18.80 -0.74
N ALA A 125 12.52 19.17 -0.73
CA ALA A 125 13.07 20.25 -1.58
C ALA A 125 12.26 21.57 -1.51
N GLY A 126 11.84 21.96 -0.30
CA GLY A 126 11.04 23.17 -0.07
C GLY A 126 9.53 22.98 -0.16
N GLY A 127 9.05 21.76 -0.42
CA GLY A 127 7.64 21.40 -0.39
C GLY A 127 6.84 21.89 -1.59
N GLY A 128 5.52 21.70 -1.50
CA GLY A 128 4.55 22.12 -2.51
C GLY A 128 4.44 21.17 -3.70
N TRP A 129 4.89 19.93 -3.54
CA TRP A 129 4.94 18.93 -4.61
C TRP A 129 3.68 18.06 -4.63
N LEU A 130 3.04 17.93 -5.79
CA LEU A 130 1.95 16.98 -6.05
C LEU A 130 2.53 15.63 -6.44
N VAL A 131 2.39 14.61 -5.58
CA VAL A 131 2.83 13.24 -5.88
C VAL A 131 1.75 12.54 -6.71
N PHE A 132 2.08 12.16 -7.95
CA PHE A 132 1.13 11.48 -8.84
C PHE A 132 1.43 10.00 -9.06
N GLN A 133 2.64 9.56 -8.71
CA GLN A 133 3.02 8.16 -8.71
C GLN A 133 3.80 7.85 -7.44
N ARG A 134 3.50 6.69 -6.84
CA ARG A 134 4.22 6.21 -5.66
C ARG A 134 4.36 4.70 -5.66
N ARG A 135 5.60 4.19 -5.52
CA ARG A 135 5.92 2.78 -5.26
C ARG A 135 6.66 2.66 -3.92
N GLN A 136 6.33 1.67 -3.11
CA GLN A 136 6.90 1.50 -1.77
C GLN A 136 7.02 0.05 -1.29
N ASP A 137 6.12 -0.85 -1.65
CA ASP A 137 5.99 -2.18 -1.04
C ASP A 137 5.48 -3.28 -1.97
N GLY A 138 5.05 -2.94 -3.19
CA GLY A 138 4.48 -3.89 -4.15
C GLY A 138 3.07 -4.36 -3.77
N SER A 139 2.38 -3.66 -2.86
CA SER A 139 1.01 -3.99 -2.46
C SER A 139 -0.03 -3.76 -3.57
N VAL A 140 0.30 -2.94 -4.56
CA VAL A 140 -0.59 -2.64 -5.69
C VAL A 140 0.02 -3.17 -6.98
N ASP A 141 -0.78 -3.90 -7.75
CA ASP A 141 -0.41 -4.31 -9.09
C ASP A 141 -0.45 -3.12 -10.06
N PHE A 142 0.66 -2.86 -10.75
CA PHE A 142 0.82 -1.82 -11.77
C PHE A 142 0.75 -2.37 -13.20
N PHE A 143 0.63 -3.68 -13.42
CA PHE A 143 0.40 -4.25 -14.75
C PHE A 143 -1.09 -4.20 -15.08
N ARG A 144 -1.54 -3.00 -15.44
CA ARG A 144 -2.96 -2.63 -15.57
C ARG A 144 -3.33 -2.21 -16.99
N PRO A 145 -4.62 -2.36 -17.38
CA PRO A 145 -5.10 -1.97 -18.70
C PRO A 145 -5.15 -0.45 -18.87
N TRP A 146 -5.32 0.00 -20.11
CA TRP A 146 -5.43 1.41 -20.51
C TRP A 146 -6.42 2.18 -19.65
N SER A 147 -7.61 1.61 -19.44
CA SER A 147 -8.70 2.23 -18.67
C SER A 147 -8.30 2.52 -17.22
N SER A 148 -7.48 1.67 -16.61
CA SER A 148 -6.97 1.88 -15.25
C SER A 148 -5.94 3.01 -15.20
N TYR A 149 -4.99 3.03 -16.15
CA TYR A 149 -4.01 4.12 -16.23
C TYR A 149 -4.64 5.46 -16.57
N LYS A 150 -5.69 5.47 -17.38
CA LYS A 150 -6.51 6.64 -17.66
C LYS A 150 -7.17 7.21 -16.40
N ALA A 151 -7.91 6.39 -15.66
CA ALA A 151 -8.70 6.83 -14.51
C ALA A 151 -7.87 7.04 -13.22
N GLY A 152 -6.78 6.30 -13.06
CA GLY A 152 -6.02 6.20 -11.82
C GLY A 152 -6.41 4.97 -10.99
N PHE A 153 -5.49 4.49 -10.17
CA PHE A 153 -5.66 3.30 -9.33
C PHE A 153 -4.72 3.30 -8.13
N GLY A 154 -4.98 2.41 -7.18
CA GLY A 154 -4.14 2.16 -6.02
C GLY A 154 -4.79 2.61 -4.71
N SER A 155 -3.96 2.89 -3.71
CA SER A 155 -4.39 3.25 -2.36
C SER A 155 -3.76 4.56 -1.89
N GLN A 156 -4.56 5.33 -1.17
CA GLN A 156 -4.09 6.56 -0.54
C GLN A 156 -3.00 6.31 0.52
N GLU A 157 -3.05 5.14 1.16
CA GLU A 157 -2.13 4.75 2.23
C GLU A 157 -0.83 4.15 1.69
N SER A 158 -0.85 3.55 0.49
CA SER A 158 0.30 2.85 -0.09
C SER A 158 0.73 3.38 -1.45
N GLU A 159 0.55 2.59 -2.50
CA GLU A 159 1.02 2.82 -3.85
C GLU A 159 -0.14 3.25 -4.73
N PHE A 160 0.12 4.17 -5.65
CA PHE A 160 -0.92 4.64 -6.56
C PHE A 160 -0.34 5.23 -7.84
N TRP A 161 -1.21 5.31 -8.84
CA TRP A 161 -1.10 6.13 -10.04
C TRP A 161 -2.30 7.06 -10.08
N LEU A 162 -2.06 8.37 -10.15
CA LEU A 162 -3.14 9.37 -10.06
C LEU A 162 -4.12 9.32 -11.24
N GLY A 163 -3.68 8.85 -12.40
CA GLY A 163 -4.49 8.76 -13.63
C GLY A 163 -4.02 9.74 -14.70
N ASN A 164 -3.92 9.25 -15.94
CA ASN A 164 -3.43 10.03 -17.08
C ASN A 164 -4.37 11.18 -17.42
N GLU A 165 -5.68 10.99 -17.28
CA GLU A 165 -6.64 12.07 -17.52
C GLU A 165 -6.47 13.18 -16.48
N ASN A 166 -6.28 12.83 -15.21
CA ASN A 166 -6.01 13.82 -14.15
C ASN A 166 -4.71 14.59 -14.43
N LEU A 167 -3.66 13.90 -14.85
CA LEU A 167 -2.38 14.52 -15.22
C LEU A 167 -2.48 15.43 -16.45
N HIS A 168 -3.24 15.02 -17.47
CA HIS A 168 -3.51 15.84 -18.64
C HIS A 168 -4.20 17.15 -18.25
N GLN A 169 -5.29 17.07 -17.47
CA GLN A 169 -6.04 18.24 -17.01
C GLN A 169 -5.19 19.16 -16.12
N LEU A 170 -4.38 18.60 -15.22
CA LEU A 170 -3.47 19.38 -14.36
C LEU A 170 -2.42 20.14 -15.20
N THR A 171 -1.82 19.50 -16.20
CA THR A 171 -0.68 20.02 -16.96
C THR A 171 -1.06 20.78 -18.24
N GLN A 172 -2.35 21.08 -18.42
CA GLN A 172 -2.86 21.70 -19.65
C GLN A 172 -2.55 23.21 -19.77
N HIS A 173 -2.51 23.95 -18.67
CA HIS A 173 -2.42 25.42 -18.70
C HIS A 173 -1.17 25.95 -18.02
N ASP A 174 -0.83 25.41 -16.86
CA ASP A 174 0.33 25.86 -16.09
C ASP A 174 1.60 25.08 -16.46
N THR A 175 2.74 25.66 -16.14
CA THR A 175 4.04 25.01 -16.28
C THR A 175 4.34 24.23 -15.00
N TRP A 176 4.57 22.93 -15.14
CA TRP A 176 4.86 22.04 -14.01
C TRP A 176 6.26 21.47 -14.16
N GLU A 177 7.12 21.65 -13.16
CA GLU A 177 8.40 20.95 -13.10
C GLU A 177 8.19 19.52 -12.61
N LEU A 178 9.01 18.58 -13.10
CA LEU A 178 8.96 17.18 -12.67
C LEU A 178 10.16 16.85 -11.79
N ARG A 179 9.88 16.24 -10.63
CA ARG A 179 10.86 15.59 -9.78
C ARG A 179 10.59 14.09 -9.70
N VAL A 180 11.61 13.30 -9.98
CA VAL A 180 11.63 11.86 -9.73
C VAL A 180 12.53 11.60 -8.54
N GLU A 181 12.03 10.88 -7.55
CA GLU A 181 12.84 10.38 -6.41
C GLU A 181 12.90 8.87 -6.45
N LEU A 182 14.09 8.34 -6.18
CA LEU A 182 14.42 6.93 -6.22
C LEU A 182 15.16 6.56 -4.95
N GLU A 183 14.78 5.45 -4.31
CA GLU A 183 15.51 4.85 -3.19
C GLU A 183 15.83 3.40 -3.52
N ASP A 184 17.05 2.97 -3.24
CA ASP A 184 17.50 1.59 -3.47
C ASP A 184 17.42 0.69 -2.22
N PHE A 185 17.71 -0.60 -2.40
CA PHE A 185 17.68 -1.61 -1.33
C PHE A 185 18.67 -1.35 -0.18
N THR A 186 19.61 -0.42 -0.34
CA THR A 186 20.55 -0.01 0.71
C THR A 186 20.16 1.30 1.38
N GLY A 187 19.06 1.92 0.94
CA GLY A 187 18.55 3.18 1.46
C GLY A 187 19.22 4.42 0.86
N ASN A 188 19.96 4.28 -0.25
CA ASN A 188 20.51 5.43 -0.98
C ASN A 188 19.40 6.11 -1.76
N SER A 189 19.22 7.41 -1.52
CA SER A 189 18.25 8.23 -2.25
C SER A 189 18.93 9.00 -3.39
N THR A 190 18.37 8.93 -4.58
CA THR A 190 18.77 9.71 -5.76
C THR A 190 17.56 10.41 -6.36
N PHE A 191 17.78 11.43 -7.18
CA PHE A 191 16.69 12.16 -7.83
C PHE A 191 17.04 12.61 -9.25
N ALA A 192 16.03 12.97 -10.03
CA ALA A 192 16.14 13.64 -11.33
C ALA A 192 15.10 14.75 -11.45
N LEU A 193 15.50 15.92 -11.95
CA LEU A 193 14.65 17.08 -12.18
C LEU A 193 14.56 17.42 -13.66
N TYR A 194 13.37 17.80 -14.09
CA TYR A 194 13.08 18.26 -15.46
C TYR A 194 12.29 19.57 -15.38
N GLU A 195 12.65 20.51 -16.25
CA GLU A 195 12.10 21.88 -16.24
C GLU A 195 10.59 21.91 -16.45
N THR A 196 10.06 21.06 -17.33
CA THR A 196 8.62 21.00 -17.62
C THR A 196 8.15 19.56 -17.82
N PHE A 197 6.90 19.30 -17.46
CA PHE A 197 6.21 18.04 -17.69
C PHE A 197 4.76 18.30 -18.06
N ARG A 198 4.32 17.64 -19.13
CA ARG A 198 2.95 17.70 -19.60
C ARG A 198 2.55 16.40 -20.27
N LEU A 199 1.29 16.01 -20.10
CA LEU A 199 0.66 14.99 -20.93
C LEU A 199 -0.29 15.63 -21.93
N LEU A 200 -0.24 15.16 -23.18
CA LEU A 200 -1.28 15.45 -24.16
C LEU A 200 -2.56 14.66 -23.81
N GLY A 201 -3.64 14.91 -24.57
CA GLY A 201 -4.92 14.26 -24.31
C GLY A 201 -4.95 12.81 -24.77
N GLU A 202 -6.05 12.11 -24.48
CA GLU A 202 -6.24 10.72 -24.88
C GLU A 202 -6.17 10.50 -26.40
N LYS A 203 -6.61 11.49 -27.20
CA LYS A 203 -6.53 11.45 -28.67
C LYS A 203 -5.09 11.31 -29.19
N ASP A 204 -4.13 11.82 -28.40
CA ASP A 204 -2.70 11.74 -28.65
C ASP A 204 -2.06 10.69 -27.72
N HIS A 205 -2.86 9.75 -27.22
CA HIS A 205 -2.46 8.63 -26.36
C HIS A 205 -1.67 9.07 -25.12
N TYR A 206 -2.05 10.19 -24.50
CA TYR A 206 -1.34 10.75 -23.34
C TYR A 206 0.17 10.93 -23.57
N GLN A 207 0.56 11.32 -24.79
CA GLN A 207 1.94 11.54 -25.17
C GLN A 207 2.68 12.45 -24.18
N LEU A 208 3.88 12.03 -23.80
CA LEU A 208 4.75 12.79 -22.90
C LEU A 208 5.35 13.99 -23.63
N ALA A 209 5.11 15.18 -23.12
CA ALA A 209 5.86 16.39 -23.47
C ALA A 209 6.75 16.77 -22.27
N LEU A 210 8.02 16.42 -22.36
CA LEU A 210 9.01 16.66 -21.30
C LEU A 210 10.00 17.75 -21.71
N GLY A 211 10.23 18.69 -20.80
CA GLY A 211 11.26 19.71 -20.89
C GLY A 211 12.66 19.16 -20.72
N ARG A 212 13.64 20.06 -20.65
CA ARG A 212 15.04 19.67 -20.50
C ARG A 212 15.28 19.08 -19.11
N PHE A 213 16.15 18.08 -19.04
CA PHE A 213 16.74 17.65 -17.79
C PHE A 213 17.57 18.80 -17.21
N SER A 214 17.32 19.16 -15.95
CA SER A 214 18.04 20.24 -15.27
C SER A 214 19.20 19.69 -14.46
N GLU A 215 18.92 18.84 -13.48
CA GLU A 215 19.92 18.23 -12.60
C GLU A 215 19.40 16.96 -11.91
N GLY A 216 20.29 16.21 -11.27
CA GLY A 216 19.90 15.10 -10.40
C GLY A 216 20.92 13.98 -10.33
N THR A 217 21.10 13.43 -9.12
CA THR A 217 22.05 12.35 -8.85
C THR A 217 21.68 11.01 -9.49
N ALA A 218 20.43 10.84 -9.95
CA ALA A 218 20.01 9.65 -10.70
C ALA A 218 20.37 9.73 -12.20
N GLY A 219 20.78 10.91 -12.69
CA GLY A 219 20.95 11.19 -14.12
C GLY A 219 19.64 11.15 -14.91
N ASP A 220 19.75 11.30 -16.23
CA ASP A 220 18.60 11.34 -17.15
C ASP A 220 18.29 9.96 -17.75
N SER A 221 17.08 9.47 -17.48
CA SER A 221 16.48 8.30 -18.12
C SER A 221 15.05 8.53 -18.57
N LEU A 222 14.60 9.79 -18.67
CA LEU A 222 13.24 10.12 -19.11
C LEU A 222 13.21 10.94 -20.40
N SER A 223 14.26 11.70 -20.74
CA SER A 223 14.23 12.51 -21.97
C SER A 223 14.08 11.69 -23.23
N SER A 224 14.57 10.45 -23.29
CA SER A 224 14.34 9.53 -24.42
C SER A 224 12.88 9.10 -24.60
N HIS A 225 12.05 9.33 -23.58
CA HIS A 225 10.62 9.04 -23.59
C HIS A 225 9.78 10.25 -24.03
N SER A 226 10.38 11.45 -24.10
CA SER A 226 9.68 12.64 -24.58
C SER A 226 9.23 12.45 -26.04
N GLY A 227 8.02 12.92 -26.34
CA GLY A 227 7.37 12.77 -27.64
C GLY A 227 6.75 11.39 -27.89
N LYS A 228 6.81 10.46 -26.93
CA LYS A 228 6.26 9.10 -27.12
C LYS A 228 4.87 8.96 -26.48
N PRO A 229 3.94 8.26 -27.15
CA PRO A 229 2.62 7.94 -26.58
C PRO A 229 2.76 6.95 -25.42
N PHE A 230 1.77 6.95 -24.54
CA PHE A 230 1.68 5.97 -23.45
C PHE A 230 1.25 4.60 -24.00
N THR A 231 1.69 3.52 -23.38
CA THR A 231 1.38 2.14 -23.84
C THR A 231 1.12 1.23 -22.65
N THR A 232 0.06 0.43 -22.74
CA THR A 232 -0.34 -0.62 -21.79
C THR A 232 -0.40 -1.97 -22.51
N PHE A 233 -0.63 -3.06 -21.78
CA PHE A 233 -0.68 -4.40 -22.38
C PHE A 233 -1.83 -4.57 -23.40
N ASP A 234 -2.89 -3.79 -23.27
CA ASP A 234 -4.10 -3.81 -24.10
C ASP A 234 -4.20 -2.65 -25.10
N ALA A 235 -3.24 -1.72 -25.08
CA ALA A 235 -3.18 -0.58 -25.98
C ALA A 235 -1.71 -0.30 -26.36
N ASP A 236 -1.29 -0.86 -27.49
CA ASP A 236 0.08 -0.77 -28.03
C ASP A 236 0.24 0.47 -28.92
N HIS A 237 1.06 1.42 -28.46
CA HIS A 237 1.37 2.65 -29.18
C HIS A 237 2.88 2.88 -29.29
N ASP A 238 3.70 1.89 -28.94
CA ASP A 238 5.15 2.05 -28.93
C ASP A 238 5.77 1.90 -30.34
N SER A 239 7.10 2.00 -30.43
CA SER A 239 7.82 1.99 -31.72
C SER A 239 8.48 0.65 -32.04
N ARG A 240 8.19 -0.40 -31.30
CA ARG A 240 8.77 -1.73 -31.44
C ARG A 240 7.86 -2.64 -32.26
N GLU A 241 8.45 -3.62 -32.94
CA GLU A 241 7.70 -4.80 -33.42
C GLU A 241 7.32 -5.68 -32.22
N GLY A 242 6.09 -5.47 -31.71
CA GLY A 242 5.50 -6.14 -30.55
C GLY A 242 5.46 -5.27 -29.30
N ASN A 243 4.58 -5.61 -28.37
CA ASN A 243 4.20 -4.73 -27.26
C ASN A 243 5.24 -4.68 -26.13
N CYS A 244 5.86 -3.52 -25.91
CA CYS A 244 6.81 -3.30 -24.83
C CYS A 244 6.19 -3.46 -23.44
N ALA A 245 4.96 -2.99 -23.22
CA ALA A 245 4.26 -3.12 -21.94
C ALA A 245 4.15 -4.59 -21.52
N VAL A 246 3.81 -5.48 -22.46
CA VAL A 246 3.77 -6.93 -22.23
C VAL A 246 5.16 -7.48 -21.95
N LEU A 247 6.17 -7.12 -22.75
CA LEU A 247 7.52 -7.65 -22.62
C LEU A 247 8.19 -7.27 -21.29
N VAL A 248 8.01 -6.03 -20.85
CA VAL A 248 8.72 -5.45 -19.68
C VAL A 248 7.82 -5.31 -18.45
N HIS A 249 6.59 -5.84 -18.53
CA HIS A 249 5.62 -5.97 -17.46
C HIS A 249 5.36 -4.65 -16.71
N GLY A 250 4.88 -3.63 -17.43
CA GLY A 250 4.54 -2.32 -16.89
C GLY A 250 3.76 -1.49 -17.90
N ALA A 251 3.56 -0.20 -17.61
CA ALA A 251 2.99 0.75 -18.57
C ALA A 251 3.75 2.07 -18.54
N TRP A 252 4.09 2.59 -19.72
CA TRP A 252 4.97 3.74 -19.84
C TRP A 252 4.89 4.39 -21.22
N TRP A 253 5.61 5.50 -21.41
CA TRP A 253 5.83 6.12 -22.72
C TRP A 253 6.93 5.38 -23.49
N TYR A 254 6.68 4.13 -23.87
CA TYR A 254 7.72 3.25 -24.41
C TYR A 254 8.23 3.68 -25.79
N GLY A 255 9.53 3.48 -26.02
CA GLY A 255 10.18 3.53 -27.33
C GLY A 255 10.37 2.12 -27.88
N SER A 256 11.55 1.52 -27.63
CA SER A 256 11.82 0.11 -27.93
C SER A 256 12.92 -0.45 -27.01
N CYS A 257 12.70 -0.59 -25.69
CA CYS A 257 11.48 -0.26 -24.95
C CYS A 257 11.66 0.95 -24.04
N TYR A 258 12.71 0.98 -23.21
CA TYR A 258 12.83 2.05 -22.22
C TYR A 258 14.27 2.37 -21.77
N ARG A 259 14.43 3.56 -21.20
CA ARG A 259 15.51 3.90 -20.26
C ARG A 259 15.01 4.02 -18.82
N SER A 260 13.71 4.26 -18.60
CA SER A 260 13.06 4.20 -17.29
C SER A 260 11.79 3.36 -17.33
N ASN A 261 11.51 2.59 -16.26
CA ASN A 261 10.32 1.74 -16.14
C ASN A 261 9.74 1.78 -14.72
N LEU A 262 9.40 2.97 -14.21
CA LEU A 262 9.02 3.14 -12.80
C LEU A 262 7.67 2.49 -12.42
N ASN A 263 6.87 2.13 -13.42
CA ASN A 263 5.62 1.38 -13.29
C ASN A 263 5.80 -0.12 -13.54
N GLY A 264 7.05 -0.59 -13.65
CA GLY A 264 7.38 -1.99 -13.84
C GLY A 264 7.10 -2.87 -12.61
N LEU A 265 7.40 -4.15 -12.78
CA LEU A 265 7.24 -5.17 -11.75
C LEU A 265 8.06 -4.84 -10.49
N TYR A 266 7.42 -4.95 -9.34
CA TYR A 266 8.04 -4.69 -8.05
C TYR A 266 8.90 -5.89 -7.61
N ALA A 267 10.13 -5.64 -7.19
CA ALA A 267 11.04 -6.67 -6.68
C ALA A 267 11.16 -6.59 -5.15
N VAL A 268 10.97 -7.72 -4.47
CA VAL A 268 11.10 -7.78 -3.01
C VAL A 268 12.56 -7.67 -2.58
N SER A 269 13.50 -8.22 -3.34
CA SER A 269 14.94 -8.07 -3.08
C SER A 269 15.72 -8.03 -4.37
N GLU A 270 16.98 -7.61 -4.30
CA GLU A 270 17.89 -7.67 -5.45
C GLU A 270 18.11 -9.11 -5.94
N ALA A 271 18.07 -10.09 -5.03
CA ALA A 271 18.16 -11.51 -5.39
C ALA A 271 16.95 -12.03 -6.17
N THR A 272 15.79 -11.38 -6.05
CA THR A 272 14.56 -11.72 -6.78
C THR A 272 14.22 -10.69 -7.84
N ALA A 273 15.20 -9.87 -8.25
CA ALA A 273 15.00 -8.84 -9.25
C ALA A 273 14.60 -9.48 -10.60
N PRO A 274 13.47 -9.04 -11.21
CA PRO A 274 13.12 -9.45 -12.54
C PRO A 274 14.10 -8.85 -13.56
N LYS A 275 14.13 -9.43 -14.76
CA LYS A 275 14.92 -8.89 -15.89
C LYS A 275 14.57 -7.43 -16.19
N TYR A 276 13.31 -7.06 -16.00
CA TYR A 276 12.77 -5.71 -16.18
C TYR A 276 11.93 -5.37 -14.96
N GLY A 277 12.33 -4.35 -14.20
CA GLY A 277 11.67 -3.95 -12.96
C GLY A 277 11.41 -2.46 -12.89
N ILE A 278 11.35 -1.93 -11.67
CA ILE A 278 11.31 -0.48 -11.38
C ILE A 278 12.71 0.09 -11.64
N ASP A 279 13.02 0.32 -12.90
CA ASP A 279 14.39 0.60 -13.35
C ASP A 279 14.60 2.07 -13.76
N TRP A 280 15.84 2.54 -13.56
CA TRP A 280 16.33 3.83 -14.04
C TRP A 280 17.76 3.66 -14.59
N ALA A 281 17.90 3.68 -15.92
CA ALA A 281 19.10 3.21 -16.60
C ALA A 281 20.37 4.02 -16.27
N SER A 282 20.26 5.34 -16.15
CA SER A 282 21.39 6.23 -15.80
C SER A 282 21.79 6.17 -14.34
N GLY A 283 20.96 5.55 -13.49
CA GLY A 283 21.23 5.35 -12.08
C GLY A 283 21.84 3.97 -11.85
N ARG A 284 21.02 2.98 -11.48
CA ARG A 284 21.47 1.60 -11.21
C ARG A 284 21.54 0.72 -12.46
N GLY A 285 21.00 1.16 -13.60
CA GLY A 285 20.93 0.35 -14.81
C GLY A 285 19.63 -0.47 -14.90
N VAL A 286 19.43 -1.11 -16.06
CA VAL A 286 18.29 -1.99 -16.33
C VAL A 286 18.49 -3.32 -15.60
N GLY A 287 17.43 -3.86 -14.99
CA GLY A 287 17.49 -5.10 -14.20
C GLY A 287 18.01 -4.92 -12.77
N HIS A 288 18.27 -3.69 -12.35
CA HIS A 288 18.66 -3.34 -10.98
C HIS A 288 17.59 -2.42 -10.36
N PRO A 289 16.45 -3.00 -9.93
CA PRO A 289 15.27 -2.23 -9.57
C PRO A 289 15.48 -1.41 -8.29
N TYR A 290 14.69 -0.35 -8.15
CA TYR A 290 14.63 0.47 -6.94
C TYR A 290 13.57 -0.07 -5.96
N ARG A 291 13.82 0.11 -4.66
CA ARG A 291 12.93 -0.28 -3.56
C ARG A 291 13.22 0.53 -2.29
N LYS A 292 12.17 0.82 -1.50
CA LYS A 292 12.29 1.30 -0.12
C LYS A 292 12.71 0.20 0.87
N VAL A 293 13.64 0.52 1.76
CA VAL A 293 13.91 -0.28 2.97
C VAL A 293 12.95 0.17 4.09
N LYS A 294 12.19 -0.77 4.67
CA LYS A 294 11.46 -0.50 5.91
C LYS A 294 12.49 -0.40 7.04
N ARG A 295 13.02 0.79 7.32
CA ARG A 295 13.77 1.01 8.56
C ARG A 295 12.79 0.83 9.70
N GLY A 296 12.99 -0.22 10.50
CA GLY A 296 12.20 -0.45 11.70
C GLY A 296 12.30 0.78 12.59
N SER A 297 11.16 1.29 13.03
CA SER A 297 11.10 2.29 14.09
C SER A 297 11.73 1.63 15.32
N THR A 298 13.01 1.91 15.61
CA THR A 298 13.55 1.62 16.92
C THR A 298 12.83 2.56 17.88
N VAL A 299 11.82 2.02 18.57
CA VAL A 299 11.30 2.65 19.78
C VAL A 299 12.45 2.57 20.77
N SER A 300 13.23 3.65 20.87
CA SER A 300 14.10 3.83 22.02
C SER A 300 13.19 3.91 23.23
N GLU A 301 13.23 2.87 24.06
CA GLU A 301 12.55 2.79 25.34
C GLU A 301 13.12 3.88 26.25
N ALA A 302 12.59 5.10 26.11
CA ALA A 302 12.87 6.18 27.04
C ALA A 302 12.08 5.89 28.30
N THR A 303 12.79 5.44 29.35
CA THR A 303 12.27 5.43 30.72
C THR A 303 11.60 6.77 31.04
N PRO A 304 10.32 6.80 31.46
CA PRO A 304 9.65 8.05 31.75
C PRO A 304 10.26 8.70 33.00
N PRO A 305 10.60 10.00 32.97
CA PRO A 305 10.99 10.71 34.18
C PRO A 305 9.78 10.88 35.12
N PRO A 306 10.00 10.90 36.44
CA PRO A 306 8.92 11.07 37.39
C PRO A 306 8.48 12.55 37.41
N TYR A 307 7.21 12.79 37.10
CA TYR A 307 6.41 14.00 37.38
C TYR A 307 6.93 15.37 36.90
N GLY A 308 6.13 16.04 36.05
CA GLY A 308 6.21 17.49 35.85
C GLY A 308 5.72 17.95 34.48
N ILE A 309 4.69 18.79 34.47
CA ILE A 309 4.03 19.38 33.31
C ILE A 309 4.95 20.43 32.66
N ASP A 310 5.16 20.38 31.34
CA ASP A 310 5.13 21.60 30.50
C ASP A 310 4.92 21.28 29.01
N TRP A 311 4.21 22.19 28.32
CA TRP A 311 3.94 22.14 26.88
C TRP A 311 5.17 22.60 26.07
N ALA A 312 5.14 22.30 24.77
CA ALA A 312 6.07 22.78 23.74
C ALA A 312 7.44 22.07 23.66
N SER A 313 7.43 20.90 23.03
CA SER A 313 8.30 20.70 21.88
C SER A 313 7.70 19.57 21.03
N GLY A 314 6.91 19.97 20.03
CA GLY A 314 6.65 19.11 18.89
C GLY A 314 7.98 18.81 18.21
N ARG A 315 8.73 17.85 18.75
CA ARG A 315 9.74 17.13 17.98
C ARG A 315 8.94 16.43 16.90
N GLY A 316 8.88 17.08 15.74
CA GLY A 316 8.41 16.47 14.51
C GLY A 316 9.11 15.13 14.42
N VAL A 317 8.32 14.07 14.60
CA VAL A 317 8.75 12.72 14.23
C VAL A 317 8.87 12.80 12.73
N GLY A 318 10.06 13.18 12.24
CA GLY A 318 10.34 13.33 10.82
C GLY A 318 9.90 12.04 10.16
N HIS A 319 8.83 12.10 9.38
CA HIS A 319 8.34 10.94 8.68
C HIS A 319 9.34 10.66 7.54
N PRO A 320 10.15 9.59 7.60
CA PRO A 320 11.13 9.31 6.56
C PRO A 320 10.39 8.59 5.43
N TYR A 321 9.61 9.34 4.66
CA TYR A 321 8.90 8.82 3.48
C TYR A 321 9.70 9.06 2.21
N ARG A 322 10.90 8.50 2.12
CA ARG A 322 11.58 8.37 0.84
C ARG A 322 11.16 7.04 0.20
N LYS A 323 10.68 7.14 -1.04
CA LYS A 323 9.94 6.14 -1.82
C LYS A 323 10.31 6.37 -3.29
N VAL A 324 10.04 5.41 -4.19
CA VAL A 324 10.02 5.74 -5.61
C VAL A 324 8.79 6.61 -5.85
N LYS A 325 9.00 7.88 -6.23
CA LYS A 325 7.93 8.85 -6.45
C LYS A 325 8.18 9.67 -7.70
N MET A 326 7.10 10.07 -8.35
CA MET A 326 7.11 11.16 -9.33
C MET A 326 6.19 12.27 -8.85
N MET A 327 6.68 13.51 -8.95
CA MET A 327 6.04 14.66 -8.33
C MET A 327 6.10 15.89 -9.23
N LEU A 328 5.05 16.71 -9.19
CA LEU A 328 4.92 17.95 -9.96
C LEU A 328 4.87 19.17 -9.05
N ARG A 329 5.45 20.29 -9.47
CA ARG A 329 5.37 21.58 -8.76
C ARG A 329 5.32 22.77 -9.71
#